data_AF-A0A150RJD1-F1
#
_entry.id   AF-A0A150RJD1-F1
#
_cell.length_a   1.000
_cell.length_b   1.000
_cell.length_c   1.000
_cell.angle_alpha   90.00
_cell.angle_beta   90.00
_cell.angle_gamma   90.00
#
_symmetry.space_group_name_H-M   'P 1'
#
loop_
_entity.id
_entity.type
_entity.pdbx_description
1 polymer ?
#
loop_
_entity_poly.entity_id
_entity_poly.type
_entity_poly.pdbx_seq_one_letter_code
_entity_poly.pdbx_strand_id
1 'polypeptide(L)'
;MAAVTAIRGFLDTTEQNSGEAYLEAWLQVRDWLLRRIPPQIAEVDDPVAALSRLRDHLARLQDRLARQEDDLRGDSADVARNIETQIRKAQQNLRRINQDLMEVRFGNIHGVQIRVGRVERMDQVLRALKEGPAQELLFRTSMPVEEALEALFKRHAGGRTGGQRLLDYREYVDLQVEVRRQASAAWESANPTRMST
;
A
#
# COMPACT_ATOMS: atom_id res chain seq x y z
N MET A 1 35.09 -6.34 6.25
CA MET A 1 36.14 -7.06 5.51
C MET A 1 37.52 -6.65 6.00
N ALA A 2 37.96 -5.38 5.88
CA ALA A 2 39.30 -4.95 6.32
C ALA A 2 39.65 -5.19 7.80
N ALA A 3 38.69 -5.01 8.74
CA ALA A 3 38.94 -5.19 10.17
C ALA A 3 39.19 -6.65 10.60
N VAL A 4 38.50 -7.60 9.96
CA VAL A 4 38.65 -9.04 10.28
C VAL A 4 40.01 -9.56 9.78
N THR A 5 40.50 -9.03 8.65
CA THR A 5 41.83 -9.35 8.12
C THR A 5 42.95 -8.81 9.02
N ALA A 6 42.77 -7.62 9.62
CA ALA A 6 43.74 -7.03 10.55
C ALA A 6 43.86 -7.82 11.86
N ILE A 7 42.73 -8.31 12.40
CA ILE A 7 42.71 -9.14 13.63
C ILE A 7 43.41 -10.48 13.41
N ARG A 8 43.25 -11.07 12.21
CA ARG A 8 43.91 -12.34 11.86
C ARG A 8 45.44 -12.22 11.80
N GLY A 9 45.96 -11.12 11.27
CA GLY A 9 47.41 -10.88 11.20
C GLY A 9 48.08 -10.62 12.57
N PHE A 10 47.33 -10.14 13.56
CA PHE A 10 47.82 -9.88 14.92
C PHE A 10 47.93 -11.18 15.75
N LEU A 11 47.08 -12.17 15.48
CA LEU A 11 47.09 -13.47 16.15
C LEU A 11 48.24 -14.37 15.68
N ASP A 12 48.73 -14.19 14.44
CA ASP A 12 49.82 -14.99 13.87
C ASP A 12 51.23 -14.55 14.35
N THR A 13 51.36 -13.40 15.03
CA THR A 13 52.67 -12.79 15.36
C THR A 13 53.07 -12.84 16.84
N THR A 14 52.29 -13.46 17.72
CA THR A 14 52.52 -13.39 19.19
C THR A 14 52.69 -14.75 19.86
N GLU A 15 53.84 -15.40 19.62
CA GLU A 15 54.26 -16.61 20.39
C GLU A 15 54.92 -16.30 21.75
N GLN A 16 55.06 -15.03 22.19
CA GLN A 16 55.74 -14.71 23.46
C GLN A 16 55.04 -13.75 24.43
N ASN A 17 53.78 -13.31 24.19
CA ASN A 17 53.02 -12.50 25.16
C ASN A 17 51.52 -12.83 25.14
N SER A 18 51.22 -14.12 25.27
CA SER A 18 49.95 -14.76 24.90
C SER A 18 48.74 -14.45 25.80
N GLY A 19 48.88 -13.62 26.84
CA GLY A 19 47.75 -13.22 27.69
C GLY A 19 47.19 -11.87 27.30
N GLU A 20 48.04 -10.84 27.33
CA GLU A 20 47.67 -9.45 27.04
C GLU A 20 47.30 -9.26 25.56
N ALA A 21 48.03 -9.89 24.63
CA ALA A 21 47.72 -9.80 23.21
C ALA A 21 46.35 -10.43 22.86
N TYR A 22 45.99 -11.53 23.54
CA TYR A 22 44.69 -12.17 23.36
C TYR A 22 43.56 -11.37 24.02
N LEU A 23 43.82 -10.76 25.18
CA LEU A 23 42.87 -9.86 25.84
C LEU A 23 42.61 -8.62 24.97
N GLU A 24 43.65 -8.03 24.39
CA GLU A 24 43.55 -6.86 23.52
C GLU A 24 42.82 -7.19 22.22
N ALA A 25 43.12 -8.34 21.61
CA ALA A 25 42.37 -8.84 20.45
C ALA A 25 40.88 -9.09 20.80
N TRP A 26 40.59 -9.65 21.97
CA TRP A 26 39.21 -9.86 22.43
C TRP A 26 38.45 -8.55 22.66
N LEU A 27 39.11 -7.56 23.27
CA LEU A 27 38.53 -6.22 23.47
C LEU A 27 38.24 -5.53 22.13
N GLN A 28 39.13 -5.65 21.15
CA GLN A 28 38.90 -5.11 19.81
C GLN A 28 37.73 -5.80 19.09
N VAL A 29 37.62 -7.13 19.20
CA VAL A 29 36.48 -7.89 18.63
C VAL A 29 35.17 -7.49 19.30
N ARG A 30 35.17 -7.35 20.63
CA ARG A 30 34.00 -6.90 21.40
C ARG A 30 33.56 -5.51 20.99
N ASP A 31 34.48 -4.55 20.90
CA ASP A 31 34.18 -3.18 20.48
C ASP A 31 33.66 -3.12 19.04
N TRP A 32 34.21 -3.94 18.16
CA TRP A 32 33.74 -4.05 16.78
C TRP A 32 32.31 -4.62 16.70
N LEU A 33 31.99 -5.64 17.50
CA LEU A 33 30.64 -6.19 17.59
C LEU A 33 29.65 -5.17 18.14
N LEU A 34 30.00 -4.45 19.22
CA LEU A 34 29.15 -3.43 19.84
C LEU A 34 28.83 -2.26 18.89
N ARG A 35 29.76 -1.90 17.99
CA ARG A 35 29.53 -0.82 16.99
C ARG A 35 28.65 -1.25 15.81
N ARG A 36 28.44 -2.55 15.62
CA ARG A 36 27.80 -3.11 14.41
C ARG A 36 26.45 -3.76 14.71
N ILE A 37 26.20 -4.08 15.97
CA ILE A 37 24.89 -4.45 16.49
C ILE A 37 24.07 -3.15 16.63
N PRO A 38 22.84 -3.09 16.09
CA PRO A 38 21.98 -1.92 16.28
C PRO A 38 21.84 -1.55 17.76
N PRO A 39 21.84 -0.25 18.12
CA PRO A 39 21.80 0.19 19.52
C PRO A 39 20.58 -0.35 20.28
N GLN A 40 19.47 -0.66 19.57
CA GLN A 40 18.29 -1.29 20.17
C GLN A 40 18.52 -2.70 20.72
N ILE A 41 19.58 -3.39 20.27
CA ILE A 41 20.00 -4.72 20.74
C ILE A 41 21.17 -4.59 21.74
N ALA A 42 22.00 -3.55 21.62
CA ALA A 42 23.18 -3.35 22.44
C ALA A 42 22.91 -2.67 23.80
N GLU A 43 21.83 -1.89 23.94
CA GLU A 43 21.49 -1.17 25.19
C GLU A 43 20.50 -1.91 26.13
N VAL A 44 20.18 -3.18 25.88
CA VAL A 44 19.23 -3.93 26.72
C VAL A 44 19.94 -5.14 27.35
N ASP A 45 19.97 -5.19 28.69
CA ASP A 45 20.72 -6.15 29.53
C ASP A 45 20.47 -7.65 29.29
N ASP A 46 19.58 -8.05 28.38
CA ASP A 46 19.49 -9.43 27.90
C ASP A 46 18.84 -9.49 26.49
N PRO A 47 19.61 -9.81 25.43
CA PRO A 47 19.07 -9.94 24.08
C PRO A 47 18.02 -11.08 23.97
N VAL A 48 18.08 -12.10 24.83
CA VAL A 48 17.08 -13.18 24.88
C VAL A 48 15.76 -12.66 25.44
N ALA A 49 15.79 -11.89 26.52
CA ALA A 49 14.61 -11.20 27.04
C ALA A 49 14.00 -10.23 26.02
N ALA A 50 14.83 -9.51 25.25
CA ALA A 50 14.36 -8.62 24.18
C ALA A 50 13.61 -9.39 23.07
N LEU A 51 14.19 -10.50 22.59
CA LEU A 51 13.53 -11.38 21.61
C LEU A 51 12.21 -11.97 22.15
N SER A 52 12.17 -12.35 23.44
CA SER A 52 10.94 -12.82 24.06
C SER A 52 9.86 -11.74 24.09
N ARG A 53 10.21 -10.50 24.47
CA ARG A 53 9.27 -9.36 24.43
C ARG A 53 8.76 -9.07 23.03
N LEU A 54 9.62 -9.17 22.00
CA LEU A 54 9.23 -9.01 20.60
C LEU A 54 8.24 -10.09 20.17
N ARG A 55 8.48 -11.36 20.53
CA ARG A 55 7.54 -12.46 20.28
C ARG A 55 6.19 -12.21 20.94
N ASP A 56 6.18 -11.79 22.21
CA ASP A 56 4.93 -11.50 22.93
C ASP A 56 4.20 -10.27 22.34
N HIS A 57 4.95 -9.32 21.78
CA HIS A 57 4.38 -8.20 21.04
C HIS A 57 3.78 -8.65 19.71
N LEU A 58 4.48 -9.50 18.96
CA LEU A 58 3.99 -10.08 17.71
C LEU A 58 2.70 -10.89 17.94
N ALA A 59 2.65 -11.72 18.97
CA ALA A 59 1.43 -12.46 19.31
C ALA A 59 0.25 -11.52 19.60
N ARG A 60 0.48 -10.44 20.37
CA ARG A 60 -0.56 -9.42 20.63
C ARG A 60 -1.01 -8.68 19.37
N LEU A 61 -0.08 -8.40 18.44
CA LEU A 61 -0.42 -7.79 17.16
C LEU A 61 -1.24 -8.76 16.28
N GLN A 62 -0.89 -10.05 16.28
CA GLN A 62 -1.65 -11.08 15.57
C GLN A 62 -3.06 -11.23 16.11
N ASP A 63 -3.24 -11.27 17.43
CA ASP A 63 -4.56 -11.32 18.05
C ASP A 63 -5.39 -10.06 17.73
N ARG A 64 -4.75 -8.89 17.74
CA ARG A 64 -5.41 -7.63 17.38
C ARG A 64 -5.82 -7.62 15.91
N LEU A 65 -4.95 -8.08 15.02
CA LEU A 65 -5.24 -8.21 13.59
C LEU A 65 -6.42 -9.17 13.37
N ALA A 66 -6.42 -10.34 14.01
CA ALA A 66 -7.50 -11.31 13.88
C ALA A 66 -8.86 -10.74 14.32
N ARG A 67 -8.89 -9.98 15.42
CA ARG A 67 -10.12 -9.27 15.85
C ARG A 67 -10.55 -8.21 14.85
N GLN A 68 -9.61 -7.40 14.36
CA GLN A 68 -9.92 -6.37 13.35
C GLN A 68 -10.41 -6.98 12.04
N GLU A 69 -9.87 -8.13 11.63
CA GLU A 69 -10.38 -8.87 10.49
C GLU A 69 -11.79 -9.38 10.73
N ASP A 70 -12.09 -9.92 11.93
CA ASP A 70 -13.43 -10.41 12.28
C ASP A 70 -14.47 -9.28 12.29
N ASP A 71 -14.12 -8.12 12.86
CA ASP A 71 -14.95 -6.91 12.82
C ASP A 71 -15.21 -6.48 11.35
N LEU A 72 -14.15 -6.43 10.53
CA LEU A 72 -14.26 -6.03 9.12
C LEU A 72 -15.02 -7.06 8.27
N ARG A 73 -14.99 -8.35 8.65
CA ARG A 73 -15.86 -9.39 8.07
C ARG A 73 -17.32 -9.09 8.38
N GLY A 74 -17.66 -8.78 9.64
CA GLY A 74 -19.02 -8.34 10.04
C GLY A 74 -19.53 -7.17 9.19
N ASP A 75 -18.65 -6.22 8.88
CA ASP A 75 -18.93 -5.02 8.09
C ASP A 75 -18.75 -5.21 6.57
N SER A 76 -18.50 -6.41 6.06
CA SER A 76 -18.14 -6.62 4.65
C SER A 76 -19.23 -6.19 3.66
N ALA A 77 -20.51 -6.30 4.03
CA ALA A 77 -21.61 -5.71 3.26
C ALA A 77 -21.58 -4.17 3.27
N ASP A 78 -21.04 -3.56 4.33
CA ASP A 78 -20.82 -2.12 4.44
C ASP A 78 -19.62 -1.63 3.63
N VAL A 79 -18.58 -2.44 3.43
CA VAL A 79 -17.42 -2.06 2.60
C VAL A 79 -17.86 -1.72 1.17
N ALA A 80 -18.64 -2.59 0.52
CA ALA A 80 -19.16 -2.33 -0.82
C ALA A 80 -20.08 -1.09 -0.86
N ARG A 81 -20.96 -0.94 0.13
CA ARG A 81 -21.86 0.22 0.25
C ARG A 81 -21.10 1.52 0.46
N ASN A 82 -20.02 1.50 1.24
CA ASN A 82 -19.16 2.64 1.50
C ASN A 82 -18.43 3.06 0.21
N ILE A 83 -17.81 2.12 -0.50
CA ILE A 83 -17.18 2.39 -1.82
C ILE A 83 -18.19 3.04 -2.77
N GLU A 84 -19.40 2.48 -2.89
CA GLU A 84 -20.44 3.05 -3.74
C GLU A 84 -20.81 4.49 -3.32
N THR A 85 -20.92 4.72 -2.01
CA THR A 85 -21.18 6.06 -1.45
C THR A 85 -20.06 7.04 -1.79
N GLN A 86 -18.80 6.63 -1.71
CA GLN A 86 -17.66 7.46 -2.09
C GLN A 86 -17.64 7.76 -3.60
N ILE A 87 -17.94 6.78 -4.45
CA ILE A 87 -18.08 6.98 -5.91
C ILE A 87 -19.17 8.03 -6.19
N ARG A 88 -20.33 7.91 -5.55
CA ARG A 88 -21.44 8.87 -5.70
C ARG A 88 -21.04 10.29 -5.26
N LYS A 89 -20.34 10.41 -4.12
CA LYS A 89 -19.81 11.70 -3.63
C LYS A 89 -18.79 12.30 -4.61
N ALA A 90 -17.86 11.49 -5.12
CA ALA A 90 -16.89 11.93 -6.12
C ALA A 90 -17.57 12.42 -7.40
N GLN A 91 -18.59 11.71 -7.90
CA GLN A 91 -19.39 12.13 -9.06
C GLN A 91 -20.19 13.42 -8.81
N GLN A 92 -20.72 13.62 -7.60
CA GLN A 92 -21.36 14.89 -7.23
C GLN A 92 -20.36 16.04 -7.22
N ASN A 93 -19.17 15.81 -6.64
CA ASN A 93 -18.10 16.80 -6.65
C ASN A 93 -17.66 17.15 -8.08
N LEU A 94 -17.47 16.16 -8.95
CA LEU A 94 -17.12 16.40 -10.35
C LEU A 94 -18.21 17.14 -11.13
N ARG A 95 -19.49 16.89 -10.83
CA ARG A 95 -20.58 17.67 -11.43
C ARG A 95 -20.49 19.15 -11.07
N ARG A 96 -20.15 19.47 -9.82
CA ARG A 96 -19.93 20.86 -9.38
C ARG A 96 -18.72 21.47 -10.10
N ILE A 97 -17.60 20.74 -10.14
CA ILE A 97 -16.40 21.18 -10.88
C ILE A 97 -16.73 21.43 -12.35
N ASN A 98 -17.47 20.55 -13.01
CA ASN A 98 -17.86 20.73 -14.41
C ASN A 98 -18.74 21.97 -14.61
N GLN A 99 -19.63 22.31 -13.66
CA GLN A 99 -20.41 23.56 -13.74
C GLN A 99 -19.49 24.78 -13.77
N ASP A 100 -18.48 24.80 -12.91
CA ASP A 100 -17.50 25.89 -12.87
C ASP A 100 -16.64 25.92 -14.15
N LEU A 101 -16.26 24.75 -14.68
CA LEU A 101 -15.42 24.63 -15.88
C LEU A 101 -16.15 24.92 -17.21
N MET A 102 -17.48 24.82 -17.24
CA MET A 102 -18.27 25.09 -18.45
C MET A 102 -18.16 26.55 -18.92
N GLU A 103 -17.99 27.50 -18.00
CA GLU A 103 -17.91 28.93 -18.31
C GLU A 103 -16.48 29.40 -18.65
N VAL A 104 -15.50 28.53 -18.47
CA VAL A 104 -14.08 28.84 -18.68
C VAL A 104 -13.80 29.05 -20.17
N ARG A 105 -13.04 30.11 -20.47
CA ARG A 105 -12.64 30.49 -21.83
C ARG A 105 -11.13 30.68 -21.90
N PHE A 106 -10.49 30.01 -22.86
CA PHE A 106 -9.05 30.12 -23.11
C PHE A 106 -8.78 30.10 -24.61
N GLY A 107 -8.45 31.26 -25.21
CA GLY A 107 -8.25 31.37 -26.65
C GLY A 107 -9.46 30.85 -27.43
N ASN A 108 -9.27 29.82 -28.25
CA ASN A 108 -10.33 29.16 -29.03
C ASN A 108 -11.16 28.15 -28.20
N ILE A 109 -10.89 27.94 -26.91
CA ILE A 109 -11.63 27.03 -26.04
C ILE A 109 -12.77 27.80 -25.35
N HIS A 110 -13.99 27.28 -25.49
CA HIS A 110 -15.26 27.85 -25.00
C HIS A 110 -15.99 26.89 -24.03
N GLY A 111 -15.21 26.12 -23.28
CA GLY A 111 -15.68 25.24 -22.22
C GLY A 111 -14.75 24.06 -21.99
N VAL A 112 -14.61 23.66 -20.74
CA VAL A 112 -13.89 22.45 -20.32
C VAL A 112 -14.85 21.59 -19.51
N GLN A 113 -14.79 20.27 -19.67
CA GLN A 113 -15.52 19.34 -18.83
C GLN A 113 -14.68 18.09 -18.54
N ILE A 114 -14.98 17.44 -17.43
CA ILE A 114 -14.43 16.14 -17.05
C ILE A 114 -15.54 15.11 -17.24
N ARG A 115 -15.41 14.27 -18.26
CA ARG A 115 -16.26 13.11 -18.47
C ARG A 115 -15.89 12.02 -17.47
N VAL A 116 -16.90 11.49 -16.79
CA VAL A 116 -16.75 10.40 -15.82
C VAL A 116 -17.29 9.12 -16.42
N GLY A 117 -16.41 8.18 -16.74
CA GLY A 117 -16.72 6.80 -17.06
C GLY A 117 -16.70 5.92 -15.80
N ARG A 118 -17.33 4.75 -15.89
CA ARG A 118 -17.19 3.69 -14.89
C ARG A 118 -16.34 2.57 -15.48
N VAL A 119 -15.47 2.00 -14.65
CA VAL A 119 -14.68 0.83 -15.05
C VAL A 119 -15.55 -0.41 -14.92
N GLU A 120 -16.03 -0.94 -16.05
CA GLU A 120 -17.02 -2.03 -16.10
C GLU A 120 -16.58 -3.27 -15.28
N ARG A 121 -15.31 -3.65 -15.39
CA ARG A 121 -14.71 -4.75 -14.63
C ARG A 121 -14.82 -4.52 -13.11
N MET A 122 -14.63 -3.30 -12.64
CA MET A 122 -14.71 -2.96 -11.22
C MET A 122 -16.16 -2.91 -10.75
N ASP A 123 -17.08 -2.45 -11.59
CA ASP A 123 -18.52 -2.51 -11.31
C ASP A 123 -19.02 -3.95 -11.12
N GLN A 124 -18.52 -4.90 -11.90
CA GLN A 124 -18.82 -6.33 -11.73
C GLN A 124 -18.34 -6.85 -10.38
N VAL A 125 -17.14 -6.42 -9.93
CA VAL A 125 -16.63 -6.78 -8.60
C VAL A 125 -17.49 -6.15 -7.49
N LEU A 126 -17.86 -4.88 -7.61
CA LEU A 126 -18.69 -4.21 -6.60
C LEU A 126 -20.06 -4.89 -6.44
N ARG A 127 -20.66 -5.33 -7.55
CA ARG A 127 -21.90 -6.12 -7.53
C ARG A 127 -21.69 -7.47 -6.86
N ALA A 128 -20.60 -8.16 -7.16
CA ALA A 128 -20.27 -9.44 -6.54
C ALA A 128 -20.06 -9.32 -5.01
N LEU A 129 -19.41 -8.25 -4.55
CA LEU A 129 -19.26 -7.94 -3.13
C LEU A 129 -20.61 -7.68 -2.44
N LYS A 130 -21.59 -7.11 -3.14
CA LYS A 130 -22.90 -6.75 -2.59
C LYS A 130 -23.91 -7.90 -2.57
N GLU A 131 -23.92 -8.74 -3.60
CA GLU A 131 -25.03 -9.68 -3.89
C GLU A 131 -24.60 -11.16 -3.95
N GLY A 132 -23.30 -11.47 -3.93
CA GLY A 132 -22.80 -12.78 -4.35
C GLY A 132 -22.36 -13.73 -3.23
N PRO A 133 -22.05 -15.00 -3.60
CA PRO A 133 -21.32 -15.97 -2.76
C PRO A 133 -19.90 -15.50 -2.39
N ALA A 134 -19.49 -14.34 -2.92
CA ALA A 134 -18.31 -13.60 -2.51
C ALA A 134 -18.37 -13.14 -1.05
N GLN A 135 -19.56 -12.84 -0.53
CA GLN A 135 -19.75 -12.59 0.90
C GLN A 135 -19.35 -13.83 1.72
N GLU A 136 -19.74 -15.03 1.29
CA GLU A 136 -19.34 -16.27 1.98
C GLU A 136 -17.83 -16.47 2.02
N LEU A 137 -17.10 -16.05 0.97
CA LEU A 137 -15.63 -16.10 0.96
C LEU A 137 -15.03 -15.11 1.97
N LEU A 138 -15.61 -13.92 2.12
CA LEU A 138 -15.20 -12.93 3.12
C LEU A 138 -15.52 -13.41 4.54
N PHE A 139 -16.66 -14.06 4.75
CA PHE A 139 -17.09 -14.60 6.04
C PHE A 139 -16.39 -15.91 6.45
N ARG A 140 -15.55 -16.52 5.59
CA ARG A 140 -14.76 -17.69 5.99
C ARG A 140 -13.61 -17.28 6.91
N THR A 141 -13.69 -17.66 8.18
CA THR A 141 -12.65 -17.44 9.19
C THR A 141 -11.33 -18.19 8.90
N SER A 142 -11.31 -19.12 7.94
CA SER A 142 -10.12 -19.93 7.62
C SER A 142 -9.10 -19.23 6.71
N MET A 143 -9.37 -18.00 6.24
CA MET A 143 -8.53 -17.29 5.28
C MET A 143 -8.47 -15.79 5.63
N PRO A 144 -7.29 -15.13 5.59
CA PRO A 144 -7.15 -13.69 5.76
C PRO A 144 -8.05 -12.90 4.80
N VAL A 145 -8.55 -11.74 5.24
CA VAL A 145 -9.51 -10.97 4.42
C VAL A 145 -8.89 -10.51 3.10
N GLU A 146 -7.60 -10.17 3.10
CA GLU A 146 -6.88 -9.76 1.90
C GLU A 146 -6.84 -10.88 0.84
N GLU A 147 -6.60 -12.11 1.25
CA GLU A 147 -6.61 -13.28 0.36
C GLU A 147 -8.02 -13.55 -0.18
N ALA A 148 -9.06 -13.37 0.64
CA ALA A 148 -10.45 -13.50 0.21
C ALA A 148 -10.82 -12.42 -0.85
N LEU A 149 -10.39 -11.18 -0.64
CA LEU A 149 -10.55 -10.08 -1.61
C LEU A 149 -9.78 -10.35 -2.91
N GLU A 150 -8.57 -10.90 -2.82
CA GLU A 150 -7.78 -11.27 -3.99
C GLU A 150 -8.45 -12.40 -4.78
N ALA A 151 -8.95 -13.43 -4.11
CA ALA A 151 -9.68 -14.54 -4.74
C ALA A 151 -10.94 -14.02 -5.46
N LEU A 152 -11.66 -13.09 -4.84
CA LEU A 152 -12.82 -12.42 -5.43
C LEU A 152 -12.44 -11.61 -6.66
N PHE A 153 -11.38 -10.80 -6.57
CA PHE A 153 -10.86 -10.04 -7.70
C PHE A 153 -10.43 -10.95 -8.86
N LYS A 154 -9.75 -12.06 -8.55
CA LYS A 154 -9.31 -13.02 -9.56
C LYS A 154 -10.50 -13.66 -10.28
N ARG A 155 -11.58 -13.95 -9.56
CA ARG A 155 -12.80 -14.56 -10.11
C ARG A 155 -13.61 -13.61 -11.00
N HIS A 156 -13.78 -12.36 -10.58
CA HIS A 156 -14.69 -11.42 -11.25
C HIS A 156 -13.98 -10.43 -12.17
N ALA A 157 -12.71 -10.16 -11.91
CA ALA A 157 -11.94 -9.17 -12.62
C ALA A 157 -10.87 -9.84 -13.51
N GLY A 158 -10.20 -10.90 -13.03
CA GLY A 158 -9.17 -11.63 -13.80
C GLY A 158 -7.79 -10.95 -13.73
N GLY A 159 -7.17 -10.90 -12.54
CA GLY A 159 -5.84 -10.32 -12.32
C GLY A 159 -5.19 -10.83 -11.04
N ARG A 160 -3.86 -10.65 -10.91
CA ARG A 160 -3.03 -11.22 -9.83
C ARG A 160 -2.66 -10.24 -8.70
N THR A 161 -3.11 -8.97 -8.75
CA THR A 161 -2.59 -7.91 -7.87
C THR A 161 -3.65 -6.87 -7.45
N GLY A 162 -4.89 -7.30 -7.23
CA GLY A 162 -6.04 -6.39 -7.08
C GLY A 162 -6.70 -6.30 -5.70
N GLY A 163 -6.36 -7.16 -4.74
CA GLY A 163 -7.09 -7.27 -3.46
C GLY A 163 -7.23 -5.94 -2.72
N GLN A 164 -6.13 -5.23 -2.50
CA GLN A 164 -6.14 -3.90 -1.87
C GLN A 164 -6.72 -2.80 -2.78
N ARG A 165 -6.52 -2.91 -4.10
CA ARG A 165 -7.04 -1.94 -5.09
C ARG A 165 -8.57 -1.92 -5.15
N LEU A 166 -9.23 -3.00 -4.72
CA LEU A 166 -10.69 -3.04 -4.57
C LEU A 166 -11.22 -2.05 -3.54
N LEU A 167 -10.43 -1.70 -2.53
CA LEU A 167 -10.86 -0.78 -1.49
C LEU A 167 -10.73 0.68 -1.92
N ASP A 168 -9.96 0.96 -2.98
CA ASP A 168 -9.81 2.31 -3.51
C ASP A 168 -10.95 2.63 -4.50
N TYR A 169 -11.86 3.51 -4.08
CA TYR A 169 -12.98 3.98 -4.91
C TYR A 169 -12.52 4.65 -6.23
N ARG A 170 -11.26 5.11 -6.31
CA ARG A 170 -10.70 5.76 -7.51
C ARG A 170 -10.53 4.78 -8.66
N GLU A 171 -10.31 3.49 -8.37
CA GLU A 171 -10.16 2.44 -9.38
C GLU A 171 -11.49 2.16 -10.12
N TYR A 172 -12.61 2.67 -9.61
CA TYR A 172 -13.95 2.47 -10.18
C TYR A 172 -14.35 3.56 -11.17
N VAL A 173 -13.61 4.66 -11.25
CA VAL A 173 -13.93 5.82 -12.09
C VAL A 173 -12.83 6.04 -13.12
N ASP A 174 -13.26 6.27 -14.37
CA ASP A 174 -12.38 6.70 -15.45
C ASP A 174 -12.66 8.18 -15.73
N LEU A 175 -11.61 9.01 -15.77
CA LEU A 175 -11.75 10.46 -15.91
C LEU A 175 -11.08 10.90 -17.21
N GLN A 176 -11.88 11.48 -18.11
CA GLN A 176 -11.40 12.02 -19.36
C GLN A 176 -11.73 13.52 -19.43
N VAL A 177 -10.71 14.34 -19.68
CA VAL A 177 -10.91 15.77 -19.90
C VAL A 177 -11.32 16.00 -21.34
N GLU A 178 -12.39 16.75 -21.54
CA GLU A 178 -12.91 17.15 -22.84
C GLU A 178 -12.98 18.69 -22.92
N VAL A 179 -12.75 19.23 -24.11
CA VAL A 179 -12.82 20.66 -24.40
C VAL A 179 -13.78 20.92 -25.54
N ARG A 180 -14.42 22.09 -25.51
CA ARG A 180 -15.25 22.59 -26.60
C ARG A 180 -14.59 23.80 -27.22
N ARG A 181 -14.47 23.85 -28.55
CA ARG A 181 -13.85 24.99 -29.26
C ARG A 181 -14.90 25.98 -29.78
N GLN A 182 -14.51 27.22 -30.03
CA GLN A 182 -15.41 28.23 -30.62
C GLN A 182 -15.89 27.79 -32.02
N ALA A 183 -14.99 27.19 -32.79
CA ALA A 183 -15.26 26.75 -34.16
C ALA A 183 -16.08 25.45 -34.25
N SER A 184 -16.32 24.74 -33.14
CA SER A 184 -17.02 23.45 -33.14
C SER A 184 -17.88 23.29 -31.89
N ALA A 185 -19.16 22.98 -32.08
CA ALA A 185 -20.07 22.67 -30.98
C ALA A 185 -19.78 21.30 -30.31
N ALA A 186 -18.93 20.46 -30.90
CA ALA A 186 -18.60 19.15 -30.36
C ALA A 186 -17.56 19.22 -29.24
N TRP A 187 -17.73 18.37 -28.23
CA TRP A 187 -16.72 18.10 -27.22
C TRP A 187 -15.66 17.15 -27.79
N GLU A 188 -14.39 17.50 -27.62
CA GLU A 188 -13.25 16.68 -28.03
C GLU A 188 -12.37 16.37 -26.82
N SER A 189 -11.74 15.19 -26.81
CA SER A 189 -10.76 14.86 -25.77
C SER A 189 -9.65 15.91 -25.77
N ALA A 190 -9.33 16.43 -24.59
CA ALA A 190 -8.22 17.35 -24.41
C ALA A 190 -6.94 16.66 -24.88
N ASN A 191 -6.31 17.21 -25.91
CA ASN A 191 -5.02 16.73 -26.40
C ASN A 191 -3.99 17.86 -26.26
N PRO A 192 -2.95 17.69 -25.41
CA PRO A 192 -1.94 18.72 -25.17
C PRO A 192 -1.27 19.22 -26.47
N THR A 193 -1.07 18.35 -27.46
CA THR A 193 -0.44 18.74 -28.74
C THR A 193 -1.35 19.53 -29.68
N ARG A 194 -2.66 19.63 -29.39
CA ARG A 194 -3.63 20.43 -30.16
C ARG A 194 -4.06 21.70 -29.44
N MET A 195 -3.46 22.02 -28.29
CA MET A 195 -3.73 23.24 -27.54
C MET A 195 -2.66 24.27 -27.87
N SER A 196 -2.82 25.00 -28.98
CA SER A 196 -2.00 26.20 -29.20
C SER A 196 -2.50 27.30 -28.27
N THR A 197 -1.59 27.83 -27.45
CA THR A 197 -1.70 29.15 -26.81
C THR A 197 -1.85 30.25 -27.84
#